data_AF-D6RHT7-F1
#
_entry.id   AF-D6RHT7-F1
#
_cell.length_a   1.000
_cell.length_b   1.000
_cell.length_c   1.000
_cell.angle_alpha   90.00
_cell.angle_beta   90.00
_cell.angle_gamma   90.00
#
_symmetry.space_group_name_H-M   'P 1'
#
loop_
_entity.id
_entity.type
_entity.pdbx_description
1 polymer ?
#
loop_
_entity_poly.entity_id
_entity_poly.type
_entity_poly.pdbx_seq_one_letter_code
_entity_poly.pdbx_strand_id
1 'polypeptide(L)' 'MEVSMPLPQIYVEKTLALIKPDVVDKEEEIQDIILGSGFTIIQ' A
#
# COMPACT_ATOMS: atom_id res chain seq x y z
N MET A 1 -29.53 13.34 -24.27
CA MET A 1 -29.31 12.54 -23.04
C MET A 1 -27.82 12.43 -22.86
N GLU A 2 -27.22 13.24 -21.99
CA GLU A 2 -25.84 13.04 -21.57
C GLU A 2 -25.80 11.81 -20.66
N VAL A 3 -25.09 10.77 -21.09
CA VAL A 3 -24.78 9.62 -20.24
C VAL A 3 -23.64 10.08 -19.32
N SER A 4 -23.98 10.55 -18.13
CA SER A 4 -23.01 10.77 -17.07
C SER A 4 -22.47 9.40 -16.63
N MET A 5 -21.32 9.02 -17.17
CA MET A 5 -20.60 7.84 -16.67
C MET A 5 -20.18 8.17 -15.23
N PRO A 6 -20.60 7.41 -14.21
CA PRO A 6 -20.10 7.63 -12.87
C PRO A 6 -18.58 7.47 -12.89
N LEU A 7 -17.87 8.37 -12.22
CA LEU A 7 -16.41 8.29 -12.06
C LEU A 7 -16.06 6.88 -11.55
N PRO A 8 -15.00 6.24 -12.09
CA PRO A 8 -14.59 4.93 -11.60
C PRO A 8 -14.34 5.01 -10.10
N GLN A 9 -15.15 4.28 -9.33
CA GLN A 9 -14.97 4.16 -7.88
C GLN A 9 -13.80 3.22 -7.65
N ILE A 10 -12.59 3.77 -7.65
CA ILE A 10 -11.38 3.02 -7.34
C ILE A 10 -11.34 2.81 -5.83
N TYR A 11 -11.68 1.61 -5.40
CA TYR A 11 -11.52 1.18 -4.02
C TYR A 11 -10.08 0.74 -3.80
N VAL A 12 -9.31 1.57 -3.09
CA VAL A 12 -7.94 1.25 -2.70
C VAL A 12 -7.97 0.53 -1.36
N GLU A 13 -7.55 -0.73 -1.35
CA GLU A 13 -7.36 -1.49 -0.12
C GLU A 13 -6.16 -0.94 0.65
N LYS A 14 -6.29 -0.88 1.98
CA LYS A 14 -5.25 -0.41 2.90
C LYS A 14 -5.10 -1.41 4.02
N THR A 15 -3.87 -1.63 4.43
CA THR A 15 -3.55 -2.54 5.53
C THR A 15 -2.54 -1.89 6.47
N LEU A 16 -2.62 -2.20 7.76
CA LEU A 16 -1.61 -1.81 8.75
C LEU A 16 -0.55 -2.92 8.81
N ALA A 17 0.70 -2.55 8.53
CA ALA A 17 1.84 -3.43 8.69
C ALA A 17 2.65 -3.02 9.93
N LEU A 18 3.06 -4.00 10.74
CA LEU A 18 3.93 -3.80 11.90
C LEU A 18 5.14 -4.73 11.77
N ILE A 19 6.32 -4.18 11.97
CA ILE A 19 7.57 -4.95 12.01
C ILE A 19 7.74 -5.49 13.44
N LYS A 20 7.99 -6.79 13.55
CA LYS A 20 8.25 -7.42 14.84
C LYS A 20 9.64 -7.01 15.38
N PRO A 21 9.81 -6.94 16.71
CA PRO A 21 11.05 -6.43 17.30
C PRO A 21 12.29 -7.30 17.02
N ASP A 22 12.12 -8.58 16.71
CA ASP A 22 13.21 -9.53 16.40
C ASP A 22 13.89 -9.28 15.06
N VAL A 23 13.29 -8.47 14.19
CA VAL A 23 13.79 -8.19 12.82
C VAL A 23 13.73 -6.70 12.46
N VAL A 24 13.64 -5.82 13.48
CA VAL A 24 13.56 -4.36 13.27
C VAL A 24 14.80 -3.80 12.59
N ASP A 25 15.96 -4.47 12.73
CA ASP A 25 17.21 -4.13 12.03
C ASP A 25 17.13 -4.28 10.51
N LYS A 26 16.10 -4.99 10.01
CA LYS A 26 15.86 -5.21 8.57
C LYS A 26 14.74 -4.34 8.00
N GLU A 27 14.37 -3.28 8.70
CA GLU A 27 13.27 -2.39 8.28
C GLU A 27 13.40 -1.93 6.83
N GLU A 28 14.58 -1.45 6.42
CA GLU A 28 14.80 -0.94 5.07
C GLU A 28 14.56 -2.02 3.99
N GLU A 29 15.10 -3.23 4.18
CA GLU A 29 14.91 -4.36 3.26
C GLU A 29 13.43 -4.75 3.15
N ILE A 30 12.71 -4.73 4.27
CA ILE A 30 11.27 -5.02 4.30
C ILE A 30 10.50 -3.95 3.52
N GLN A 31 10.82 -2.67 3.69
CA GLN A 31 10.19 -1.58 2.95
C GLN A 31 10.49 -1.67 1.44
N ASP A 32 11.73 -1.96 1.06
CA ASP A 32 12.13 -2.12 -0.34
C ASP A 32 11.35 -3.23 -1.03
N ILE A 33 11.10 -4.35 -0.34
CA ILE A 33 10.27 -5.44 -0.85
C ILE A 33 8.81 -4.98 -1.05
N ILE A 34 8.25 -4.25 -0.08
CA ILE A 34 6.86 -3.75 -0.14
C ILE A 34 6.71 -2.77 -1.32
N LEU A 35 7.64 -1.82 -1.46
CA LEU A 35 7.66 -0.85 -2.56
C LEU A 35 7.90 -1.53 -3.91
N GLY A 36 8.84 -2.47 -3.97
CA GLY A 36 9.14 -3.26 -5.17
C GLY A 36 7.99 -4.17 -5.60
N SER A 37 7.10 -4.54 -4.67
CA SER A 37 5.87 -5.29 -4.96
C SER A 37 4.74 -4.41 -5.51
N GLY A 38 4.95 -3.10 -5.65
CA GLY A 38 3.96 -2.16 -6.19
C GLY A 38 2.97 -1.63 -5.15
N PHE A 39 3.24 -1.83 -3.86
CA PHE A 39 2.46 -1.19 -2.80
C PHE A 39 3.01 0.19 -2.48
N THR A 40 2.13 1.06 -1.99
CA THR A 40 2.50 2.37 -1.46
C THR A 40 2.42 2.34 0.06
N ILE A 41 3.50 2.71 0.72
CA ILE A 41 3.51 2.95 2.17
C ILE A 41 2.88 4.32 2.42
N ILE A 42 1.78 4.34 3.16
CA ILE A 42 1.05 5.54 3.58
C ILE A 42 1.19 5.66 5.11
N GLN A 43 1.78 6.76 5.60
CA GLN A 43 2.09 6.95 7.03
C GLN A 43 1.02 7.77 7.74
#